data_AF-A0A7J2IQ35-F1
#
_entry.id   AF-A0A7J2IQ35-F1
#
_cell.length_a   1.000
_cell.length_b   1.000
_cell.length_c   1.000
_cell.angle_alpha   90.00
_cell.angle_beta   90.00
_cell.angle_gamma   90.00
#
_symmetry.space_group_name_H-M   'P 1'
#
loop_
_entity.id
_entity.type
_entity.pdbx_description
1 polymer ?
#
loop_
_entity_poly.entity_id
_entity_poly.type
_entity_poly.pdbx_seq_one_letter_code
_entity_poly.pdbx_strand_id
1 'polypeptide(L)'
;PNIKETTPTLGNVKAGFETIKAGFVYVGPIGDYGWTHAHDQGRKIVDNKYNWLNTVYLESVPEAEASSAIENLINQGCNVIFTTSFGFMDATLEAAKQHPDIIFFHCSGYERYKNMGTYFAEFYQLYYLNGLMAGALTKTGKAGYVAAYLIPEVVRHINAFALGFRETAKARGFDDPKVYVLEIGAWYNPDKAREFARVLIERYDCDALAFTEDSPAVIQYCQELFESKGKLVYAFAHYSPMLSYGRNVTLSGQLVHWEVIYEDILVKIHNGTYNTTNLENVDYWWMLGEGAVELGADFGVPINPIFEDDLKNVMVEDKLTGETVSAYELVMRRLNAMNKTEPEFEPFTGPIYANNGTLMVQEGVKLGHDELWTMQWFVQGVEMAKAAGIPIWVIGAIAGVVIVVVVVYFAMVKRKK
;
A
#
# COMPACT_ATOMS: atom_id res chain seq x y z
N PRO A 1 8.85 -37.75 -52.43
CA PRO A 1 9.41 -36.41 -52.09
C PRO A 1 9.30 -36.19 -50.57
N ASN A 2 10.43 -36.37 -49.87
CA ASN A 2 10.51 -36.34 -48.41
C ASN A 2 10.23 -34.94 -47.87
N ILE A 3 9.18 -34.82 -47.04
CA ILE A 3 8.93 -33.62 -46.24
C ILE A 3 9.89 -33.70 -45.06
N LYS A 4 10.87 -32.79 -45.00
CA LYS A 4 11.71 -32.59 -43.83
C LYS A 4 10.92 -31.74 -42.83
N GLU A 5 10.47 -32.35 -41.75
CA GLU A 5 10.09 -31.61 -40.55
C GLU A 5 11.34 -30.96 -39.96
N THR A 6 11.36 -29.63 -39.91
CA THR A 6 12.32 -28.89 -39.11
C THR A 6 11.76 -28.77 -37.70
N THR A 7 12.14 -29.70 -36.83
CA THR A 7 11.95 -29.55 -35.39
C THR A 7 12.79 -28.34 -34.94
N PRO A 8 12.21 -27.32 -34.29
CA PRO A 8 13.02 -26.29 -33.66
C PRO A 8 13.82 -26.94 -32.54
N THR A 9 15.14 -26.86 -32.60
CA THR A 9 16.00 -27.13 -31.44
C THR A 9 15.62 -26.15 -30.34
N LEU A 10 14.84 -26.62 -29.36
CA LEU A 10 14.79 -26.04 -28.03
C LEU A 10 16.24 -26.03 -27.54
N GLY A 11 16.88 -24.86 -27.59
CA GLY A 11 18.13 -24.64 -26.88
C GLY A 11 17.89 -25.02 -25.41
N ASN A 12 18.85 -25.72 -24.81
CA ASN A 12 18.82 -26.18 -23.42
C ASN A 12 18.25 -25.08 -22.49
N VAL A 13 16.95 -25.16 -22.20
CA VAL A 13 16.35 -24.45 -21.08
C VAL A 13 17.00 -25.09 -19.87
N LYS A 14 17.85 -24.34 -19.16
CA LYS A 14 18.37 -24.78 -17.87
C LYS A 14 17.15 -25.13 -17.02
N ALA A 15 17.02 -26.40 -16.62
CA ALA A 15 16.01 -26.82 -15.67
C ALA A 15 16.11 -25.91 -14.42
N GLY A 16 14.97 -25.61 -13.79
CA GLY A 16 14.93 -24.78 -12.58
C GLY A 16 15.85 -25.31 -11.47
N PHE A 17 16.09 -24.50 -10.44
CA PHE A 17 16.95 -24.92 -9.34
C PHE A 17 16.34 -26.12 -8.61
N GLU A 18 17.02 -27.28 -8.61
CA GLU A 18 16.59 -28.50 -7.88
C GLU A 18 16.37 -28.23 -6.37
N THR A 19 17.12 -27.27 -5.82
CA THR A 19 16.93 -26.73 -4.47
C THR A 19 17.09 -25.23 -4.49
N ILE A 20 16.24 -24.51 -3.76
CA ILE A 20 16.28 -23.06 -3.63
C ILE A 20 16.71 -22.69 -2.21
N LYS A 21 17.75 -21.87 -2.10
CA LYS A 21 18.07 -21.12 -0.89
C LYS A 21 17.68 -19.66 -1.11
N ALA A 22 16.56 -19.24 -0.51
CA ALA A 22 16.04 -17.89 -0.70
C ALA A 22 16.41 -16.98 0.48
N GLY A 23 17.03 -15.83 0.19
CA GLY A 23 17.37 -14.82 1.18
C GLY A 23 16.36 -13.66 1.15
N PHE A 24 15.96 -13.16 2.32
CA PHE A 24 15.05 -12.02 2.47
C PHE A 24 15.76 -10.86 3.18
N VAL A 25 15.66 -9.65 2.64
CA VAL A 25 16.19 -8.43 3.25
C VAL A 25 15.03 -7.55 3.69
N TYR A 26 14.87 -7.36 5.01
CA TYR A 26 13.83 -6.55 5.61
C TYR A 26 14.36 -5.19 6.09
N VAL A 27 13.59 -4.13 5.86
CA VAL A 27 13.92 -2.77 6.31
C VAL A 27 13.68 -2.55 7.80
N GLY A 28 12.62 -3.16 8.34
CA GLY A 28 12.24 -3.06 9.74
C GLY A 28 12.54 -4.33 10.55
N PRO A 29 12.20 -4.32 11.85
CA PRO A 29 12.23 -5.52 12.68
C PRO A 29 10.94 -6.35 12.49
N ILE A 30 11.03 -7.68 12.63
CA ILE A 30 9.87 -8.59 12.61
C ILE A 30 8.83 -8.24 13.71
N GLY A 31 9.28 -7.54 14.74
CA GLY A 31 8.43 -7.05 15.84
C GLY A 31 7.60 -5.79 15.53
N ASP A 32 7.61 -5.26 14.30
CA ASP A 32 6.77 -4.11 13.93
C ASP A 32 5.26 -4.44 13.93
N TYR A 33 4.90 -5.71 13.74
CA TYR A 33 3.52 -6.21 13.58
C TYR A 33 2.74 -5.59 12.41
N GLY A 34 3.45 -5.03 11.44
CA GLY A 34 2.88 -4.45 10.23
C GLY A 34 3.57 -5.04 9.00
N TRP A 35 4.46 -4.25 8.39
CA TRP A 35 5.09 -4.55 7.12
C TRP A 35 6.09 -5.72 7.17
N THR A 36 7.13 -5.60 8.01
CA THR A 36 8.18 -6.62 8.10
C THR A 36 7.61 -7.90 8.69
N HIS A 37 6.74 -7.77 9.70
CA HIS A 37 6.03 -8.90 10.26
C HIS A 37 5.27 -9.69 9.20
N ALA A 38 4.48 -9.02 8.35
CA ALA A 38 3.72 -9.67 7.30
C ALA A 38 4.65 -10.38 6.30
N HIS A 39 5.73 -9.74 5.86
CA HIS A 39 6.71 -10.37 4.97
C HIS A 39 7.32 -11.64 5.59
N ASP A 40 7.66 -11.60 6.88
CA ASP A 40 8.22 -12.75 7.59
C ASP A 40 7.20 -13.88 7.81
N GLN A 41 5.92 -13.55 8.08
CA GLN A 41 4.85 -14.55 8.11
C GLN A 41 4.69 -15.21 6.74
N GLY A 42 4.63 -14.42 5.66
CA GLY A 42 4.54 -14.94 4.30
C GLY A 42 5.71 -15.87 3.96
N ARG A 43 6.95 -15.46 4.28
CA ARG A 43 8.14 -16.30 4.15
C ARG A 43 8.00 -17.61 4.91
N LYS A 44 7.64 -17.57 6.20
CA LYS A 44 7.48 -18.76 7.05
C LYS A 44 6.43 -19.72 6.51
N ILE A 45 5.31 -19.21 5.99
CA ILE A 45 4.26 -20.06 5.42
C ILE A 45 4.82 -20.83 4.22
N VAL A 46 5.52 -20.17 3.28
CA VAL A 46 6.06 -20.84 2.09
C VAL A 46 7.23 -21.77 2.44
N ASP A 47 8.13 -21.37 3.33
CA ASP A 47 9.27 -22.17 3.80
C ASP A 47 8.83 -23.52 4.39
N ASN A 48 7.70 -23.55 5.09
CA ASN A 48 7.15 -24.77 5.67
C ASN A 48 6.41 -25.68 4.68
N LYS A 49 6.12 -25.22 3.45
CA LYS A 49 5.37 -26.00 2.44
C LYS A 49 6.25 -26.92 1.61
N TYR A 50 7.52 -26.58 1.41
CA TYR A 50 8.35 -27.19 0.36
C TYR A 50 9.68 -27.71 0.91
N ASN A 51 9.99 -28.99 0.65
CA ASN A 51 11.24 -29.61 1.08
C ASN A 51 12.47 -29.19 0.26
N TRP A 52 12.26 -28.64 -0.94
CA TRP A 52 13.29 -28.12 -1.82
C TRP A 52 13.63 -26.66 -1.53
N LEU A 53 12.88 -26.02 -0.64
CA LEU A 53 13.07 -24.62 -0.25
C LEU A 53 13.73 -24.53 1.13
N ASN A 54 14.69 -23.64 1.25
CA ASN A 54 15.24 -23.21 2.54
C ASN A 54 15.40 -21.70 2.53
N THR A 55 14.75 -21.00 3.46
CA THR A 55 14.82 -19.54 3.55
C THR A 55 15.75 -19.05 4.66
N VAL A 56 16.35 -17.89 4.45
CA VAL A 56 17.09 -17.13 5.47
C VAL A 56 16.71 -15.65 5.36
N TYR A 57 16.98 -14.85 6.38
CA TYR A 57 16.65 -13.43 6.37
C TYR A 57 17.69 -12.58 7.10
N LEU A 58 17.70 -11.29 6.77
CA LEU A 58 18.33 -10.21 7.52
C LEU A 58 17.25 -9.16 7.81
N GLU A 59 17.14 -8.72 9.06
CA GLU A 59 16.15 -7.73 9.48
C GLU A 59 16.79 -6.42 9.92
N SER A 60 15.99 -5.34 9.99
CA SER A 60 16.43 -4.00 10.37
C SER A 60 17.58 -3.47 9.51
N VAL A 61 17.57 -3.75 8.21
CA VAL A 61 18.62 -3.31 7.27
C VAL A 61 18.31 -1.89 6.79
N PRO A 62 19.14 -0.88 7.12
CA PRO A 62 18.99 0.46 6.56
C PRO A 62 19.18 0.44 5.04
N GLU A 63 18.50 1.34 4.32
CA GLU A 63 18.61 1.45 2.84
C GLU A 63 20.05 1.61 2.36
N ALA A 64 20.86 2.39 3.08
CA ALA A 64 22.29 2.59 2.78
C ALA A 64 23.15 1.32 2.91
N GLU A 65 22.67 0.30 3.63
CA GLU A 65 23.37 -0.97 3.87
C GLU A 65 22.82 -2.12 3.02
N ALA A 66 21.83 -1.86 2.16
CA ALA A 66 21.16 -2.87 1.34
C ALA A 66 22.15 -3.68 0.49
N SER A 67 23.14 -3.03 -0.15
CA SER A 67 24.15 -3.72 -0.96
C SER A 67 24.95 -4.73 -0.13
N SER A 68 25.40 -4.34 1.07
CA SER A 68 26.15 -5.22 1.96
C SER A 68 25.31 -6.40 2.46
N ALA A 69 24.02 -6.17 2.74
CA ALA A 69 23.09 -7.22 3.14
C ALA A 69 22.82 -8.23 2.02
N ILE A 70 22.64 -7.75 0.78
CA ILE A 70 22.47 -8.60 -0.40
C ILE A 70 23.73 -9.48 -0.60
N GLU A 71 24.92 -8.88 -0.58
CA GLU A 71 26.18 -9.62 -0.70
C GLU A 71 26.37 -10.66 0.42
N ASN A 72 25.94 -10.36 1.65
CA ASN A 72 25.97 -11.32 2.74
C ASN A 72 25.12 -12.56 2.42
N LEU A 73 23.89 -12.37 1.92
CA LEU A 73 23.01 -13.47 1.54
C LEU A 73 23.58 -14.30 0.36
N ILE A 74 24.20 -13.66 -0.62
CA ILE A 74 24.90 -14.33 -1.72
C ILE A 74 26.06 -15.18 -1.18
N ASN A 75 26.88 -14.63 -0.29
CA ASN A 75 27.99 -15.37 0.35
C ASN A 75 27.52 -16.53 1.22
N GLN A 76 26.29 -16.47 1.75
CA GLN A 76 25.65 -17.60 2.42
C GLN A 76 25.11 -18.67 1.45
N GLY A 77 25.25 -18.48 0.13
CA GLY A 77 24.82 -19.41 -0.90
C GLY A 77 23.34 -19.28 -1.29
N CYS A 78 22.71 -18.12 -1.05
CA CYS A 78 21.36 -17.88 -1.56
C CYS A 78 21.39 -17.75 -3.09
N ASN A 79 20.49 -18.45 -3.78
CA ASN A 79 20.33 -18.38 -5.24
C ASN A 79 19.07 -17.61 -5.68
N VAL A 80 18.23 -17.24 -4.72
CA VAL A 80 17.10 -16.32 -4.89
C VAL A 80 17.14 -15.28 -3.78
N ILE A 81 16.96 -14.00 -4.09
CA ILE A 81 16.97 -12.91 -3.11
C ILE A 81 15.73 -12.03 -3.27
N PHE A 82 15.02 -11.82 -2.17
CA PHE A 82 13.90 -10.89 -2.06
C PHE A 82 14.34 -9.65 -1.26
N THR A 83 14.15 -8.46 -1.83
CA THR A 83 14.38 -7.19 -1.12
C THR A 83 13.03 -6.50 -0.89
N THR A 84 12.65 -6.27 0.36
CA THR A 84 11.25 -6.00 0.76
C THR A 84 10.99 -4.54 1.14
N SER A 85 11.65 -3.58 0.49
CA SER A 85 11.44 -2.16 0.74
C SER A 85 11.80 -1.35 -0.50
N PHE A 86 11.00 -0.33 -0.81
CA PHE A 86 11.20 0.55 -1.96
C PHE A 86 12.65 1.06 -2.09
N GLY A 87 13.24 1.51 -0.98
CA GLY A 87 14.60 2.07 -0.99
C GLY A 87 15.72 1.07 -1.29
N PHE A 88 15.43 -0.22 -1.41
CA PHE A 88 16.41 -1.24 -1.81
C PHE A 88 16.57 -1.38 -3.33
N MET A 89 15.81 -0.65 -4.14
CA MET A 89 15.73 -0.83 -5.60
C MET A 89 17.10 -0.74 -6.29
N ASP A 90 17.82 0.36 -6.09
CA ASP A 90 19.10 0.61 -6.78
C ASP A 90 20.16 -0.41 -6.38
N ALA A 91 20.23 -0.76 -5.08
CA ALA A 91 21.14 -1.79 -4.59
C ALA A 91 20.82 -3.17 -5.19
N THR A 92 19.53 -3.50 -5.32
CA THR A 92 19.08 -4.76 -5.92
C THR A 92 19.41 -4.82 -7.42
N LEU A 93 19.20 -3.71 -8.14
CA LEU A 93 19.52 -3.60 -9.56
C LEU A 93 21.01 -3.77 -9.84
N GLU A 94 21.86 -3.14 -9.04
CA GLU A 94 23.31 -3.28 -9.18
C GLU A 94 23.78 -4.70 -8.85
N ALA A 95 23.23 -5.33 -7.81
CA ALA A 95 23.51 -6.73 -7.50
C ALA A 95 23.06 -7.67 -8.64
N ALA A 96 21.88 -7.43 -9.23
CA ALA A 96 21.37 -8.20 -10.35
C ALA A 96 22.31 -8.16 -11.57
N LYS A 97 22.89 -6.98 -11.87
CA LYS A 97 23.90 -6.82 -12.94
C LYS A 97 25.22 -7.53 -12.64
N GLN A 98 25.63 -7.57 -11.37
CA GLN A 98 26.90 -8.15 -10.94
C GLN A 98 26.85 -9.67 -10.78
N HIS A 99 25.68 -10.23 -10.45
CA HIS A 99 25.47 -11.65 -10.16
C HIS A 99 24.43 -12.29 -11.09
N PRO A 100 24.76 -12.55 -12.37
CA PRO A 100 23.81 -13.03 -13.39
C PRO A 100 23.35 -14.48 -13.19
N ASP A 101 23.89 -15.19 -12.20
CA ASP A 101 23.51 -16.54 -11.78
C ASP A 101 22.51 -16.57 -10.62
N ILE A 102 22.21 -15.42 -10.02
CA ILE A 102 21.27 -15.25 -8.90
C ILE A 102 19.98 -14.62 -9.42
N ILE A 103 18.83 -15.05 -8.89
CA ILE A 103 17.53 -14.45 -9.17
C ILE A 103 17.17 -13.44 -8.08
N PHE A 104 16.68 -12.27 -8.48
CA PHE A 104 16.25 -11.20 -7.60
C PHE A 104 14.77 -10.88 -7.81
N PHE A 105 14.07 -10.57 -6.71
CA PHE A 105 12.74 -9.99 -6.75
C PHE A 105 12.69 -8.81 -5.79
N HIS A 106 12.33 -7.64 -6.31
CA HIS A 106 12.31 -6.39 -5.56
C HIS A 106 10.88 -5.94 -5.30
N CYS A 107 10.57 -5.65 -4.04
CA CYS A 107 9.25 -5.19 -3.64
C CYS A 107 9.06 -3.69 -3.90
N SER A 108 7.89 -3.28 -4.40
CA SER A 108 7.43 -1.88 -4.56
C SER A 108 8.21 -0.96 -5.52
N GLY A 109 9.38 -1.35 -6.01
CA GLY A 109 10.10 -0.60 -7.05
C GLY A 109 9.67 -0.94 -8.48
N TYR A 110 10.30 -0.27 -9.44
CA TYR A 110 9.95 -0.36 -10.87
C TYR A 110 11.11 -0.76 -11.78
N GLU A 111 12.34 -0.69 -11.30
CA GLU A 111 13.51 -1.12 -12.07
C GLU A 111 13.53 -2.65 -12.16
N ARG A 112 13.69 -3.16 -13.38
CA ARG A 112 13.78 -4.60 -13.68
C ARG A 112 15.03 -4.89 -14.48
N TYR A 113 15.49 -6.13 -14.41
CA TYR A 113 16.65 -6.62 -15.15
C TYR A 113 16.46 -8.09 -15.55
N LYS A 114 17.39 -8.64 -16.34
CA LYS A 114 17.29 -10.02 -16.88
C LYS A 114 16.98 -11.08 -15.83
N ASN A 115 17.58 -10.93 -14.64
CA ASN A 115 17.44 -11.77 -13.47
C ASN A 115 16.79 -11.04 -12.28
N MET A 116 16.09 -9.93 -12.52
CA MET A 116 15.41 -9.15 -11.48
C MET A 116 13.98 -8.80 -11.90
N GLY A 117 13.01 -9.39 -11.23
CA GLY A 117 11.60 -9.02 -11.34
C GLY A 117 11.18 -8.05 -10.23
N THR A 118 10.00 -7.46 -10.38
CA THR A 118 9.37 -6.63 -9.35
C THR A 118 8.09 -7.28 -8.84
N TYR A 119 7.73 -6.97 -7.59
CA TYR A 119 6.46 -7.42 -7.04
C TYR A 119 5.88 -6.42 -6.04
N PHE A 120 4.56 -6.41 -5.93
CA PHE A 120 3.82 -5.63 -4.94
C PHE A 120 2.41 -6.22 -4.77
N ALA A 121 1.95 -6.25 -3.52
CA ALA A 121 0.55 -6.45 -3.22
C ALA A 121 -0.09 -5.07 -3.09
N GLU A 122 -1.13 -4.78 -3.87
CA GLU A 122 -1.73 -3.45 -3.92
C GLU A 122 -3.04 -3.37 -3.11
N PHE A 123 -3.16 -2.31 -2.32
CA PHE A 123 -4.16 -2.12 -1.28
C PHE A 123 -5.23 -1.09 -1.60
N TYR A 124 -5.12 -0.31 -2.69
CA TYR A 124 -6.05 0.80 -2.94
C TYR A 124 -7.52 0.36 -2.95
N GLN A 125 -7.82 -0.85 -3.43
CA GLN A 125 -9.17 -1.41 -3.42
C GLN A 125 -9.70 -1.55 -1.98
N LEU A 126 -8.85 -2.02 -1.07
CA LEU A 126 -9.18 -2.16 0.35
C LEU A 126 -9.29 -0.82 1.06
N TYR A 127 -8.39 0.13 0.76
CA TYR A 127 -8.48 1.49 1.29
C TYR A 127 -9.80 2.16 0.89
N TYR A 128 -10.28 1.98 -0.34
CA TYR A 128 -11.59 2.47 -0.75
C TYR A 128 -12.73 1.84 0.06
N LEU A 129 -12.71 0.52 0.28
CA LEU A 129 -13.71 -0.17 1.12
C LEU A 129 -13.68 0.34 2.58
N ASN A 130 -12.49 0.55 3.13
CA ASN A 130 -12.28 1.15 4.46
C ASN A 130 -12.83 2.58 4.52
N GLY A 131 -12.64 3.35 3.43
CA GLY A 131 -13.25 4.65 3.24
C GLY A 131 -14.77 4.59 3.27
N LEU A 132 -15.40 3.68 2.51
CA LEU A 132 -16.87 3.52 2.50
C LEU A 132 -17.41 3.28 3.91
N MET A 133 -16.76 2.39 4.68
CA MET A 133 -17.14 2.10 6.06
C MET A 133 -16.98 3.33 6.97
N ALA A 134 -15.84 4.03 6.89
CA ALA A 134 -15.61 5.25 7.67
C ALA A 134 -16.65 6.35 7.35
N GLY A 135 -16.95 6.59 6.07
CA GLY A 135 -17.92 7.60 5.67
C GLY A 135 -19.37 7.22 6.01
N ALA A 136 -19.68 5.93 6.08
CA ALA A 136 -20.98 5.45 6.53
C ALA A 136 -21.17 5.68 8.03
N LEU A 137 -20.13 5.48 8.84
CA LEU A 137 -20.24 5.54 10.29
C LEU A 137 -19.91 6.91 10.91
N THR A 138 -19.18 7.77 10.19
CA THR A 138 -18.77 9.10 10.67
C THR A 138 -19.94 9.94 11.17
N LYS A 139 -19.71 10.68 12.24
CA LYS A 139 -20.59 11.68 12.85
C LYS A 139 -20.08 13.10 12.59
N THR A 140 -18.79 13.27 12.31
CA THR A 140 -18.19 14.60 12.08
C THR A 140 -18.01 14.93 10.59
N GLY A 141 -18.09 13.92 9.71
CA GLY A 141 -17.75 14.08 8.29
C GLY A 141 -16.24 14.25 8.07
N LYS A 142 -15.42 13.91 9.07
CA LYS A 142 -13.96 14.10 9.03
C LYS A 142 -13.25 12.82 9.44
N ALA A 143 -12.38 12.34 8.58
CA ALA A 143 -11.43 11.28 8.86
C ALA A 143 -9.99 11.81 8.87
N GLY A 144 -9.09 11.06 9.46
CA GLY A 144 -7.66 11.36 9.49
C GLY A 144 -6.83 10.25 8.85
N TYR A 145 -5.65 10.62 8.38
CA TYR A 145 -4.66 9.70 7.84
C TYR A 145 -3.28 9.99 8.45
N VAL A 146 -2.68 8.99 9.07
CA VAL A 146 -1.30 9.06 9.56
C VAL A 146 -0.39 8.42 8.50
N ALA A 147 0.28 9.25 7.71
CA ALA A 147 1.11 8.80 6.59
C ALA A 147 2.57 8.61 7.01
N ALA A 148 3.23 7.61 6.44
CA ALA A 148 4.67 7.40 6.58
C ALA A 148 5.46 8.42 5.74
N TYR A 149 5.49 8.23 4.41
CA TYR A 149 6.03 9.16 3.42
C TYR A 149 4.99 9.43 2.33
N LEU A 150 4.92 10.64 1.79
CA LEU A 150 4.01 10.99 0.70
C LEU A 150 4.54 10.62 -0.69
N ILE A 151 4.98 9.37 -0.83
CA ILE A 151 5.36 8.77 -2.12
C ILE A 151 4.12 8.29 -2.89
N PRO A 152 4.22 7.93 -4.20
CA PRO A 152 3.04 7.59 -5.00
C PRO A 152 2.16 6.50 -4.42
N GLU A 153 2.75 5.48 -3.80
CA GLU A 153 2.03 4.43 -3.08
C GLU A 153 1.09 4.98 -2.01
N VAL A 154 1.62 5.75 -1.07
CA VAL A 154 0.85 6.31 0.04
C VAL A 154 -0.17 7.33 -0.45
N VAL A 155 0.16 8.12 -1.49
CA VAL A 155 -0.78 9.05 -2.12
C VAL A 155 -1.96 8.29 -2.74
N ARG A 156 -1.73 7.16 -3.43
CA ARG A 156 -2.81 6.30 -3.93
C ARG A 156 -3.70 5.81 -2.81
N HIS A 157 -3.12 5.29 -1.73
CA HIS A 157 -3.88 4.75 -0.59
C HIS A 157 -4.75 5.81 0.08
N ILE A 158 -4.18 7.00 0.35
CA ILE A 158 -4.92 8.17 0.87
C ILE A 158 -6.09 8.52 -0.06
N ASN A 159 -5.82 8.59 -1.37
CA ASN A 159 -6.84 8.95 -2.34
C ASN A 159 -7.96 7.93 -2.42
N ALA A 160 -7.64 6.64 -2.43
CA ALA A 160 -8.65 5.59 -2.46
C ALA A 160 -9.53 5.61 -1.21
N PHE A 161 -8.92 5.75 -0.03
CA PHE A 161 -9.65 5.94 1.22
C PHE A 161 -10.56 7.17 1.18
N ALA A 162 -10.05 8.31 0.70
CA ALA A 162 -10.83 9.54 0.58
C ALA A 162 -11.99 9.43 -0.42
N LEU A 163 -11.81 8.71 -1.54
CA LEU A 163 -12.88 8.45 -2.51
C LEU A 163 -14.04 7.66 -1.87
N GLY A 164 -13.71 6.57 -1.16
CA GLY A 164 -14.70 5.77 -0.44
C GLY A 164 -15.37 6.55 0.69
N PHE A 165 -14.58 7.27 1.50
CA PHE A 165 -15.08 8.10 2.59
C PHE A 165 -16.07 9.15 2.11
N ARG A 166 -15.71 9.86 1.04
CA ARG A 166 -16.55 10.90 0.45
C ARG A 166 -17.85 10.33 -0.11
N GLU A 167 -17.84 9.13 -0.69
CA GLU A 167 -19.02 8.50 -1.28
C GLU A 167 -20.14 8.30 -0.25
N THR A 168 -19.86 7.58 0.83
CA THR A 168 -20.87 7.28 1.85
C THR A 168 -21.14 8.47 2.76
N ALA A 169 -20.14 9.30 3.08
CA ALA A 169 -20.37 10.52 3.85
C ALA A 169 -21.32 11.49 3.12
N LYS A 170 -21.14 11.69 1.80
CA LYS A 170 -22.08 12.50 1.01
C LYS A 170 -23.47 11.88 0.93
N ALA A 171 -23.57 10.55 0.77
CA ALA A 171 -24.86 9.86 0.81
C ALA A 171 -25.60 10.06 2.14
N ARG A 172 -24.86 10.30 3.23
CA ARG A 172 -25.39 10.65 4.56
C ARG A 172 -25.67 12.13 4.79
N GLY A 173 -25.42 13.00 3.81
CA GLY A 173 -25.71 14.43 3.88
C GLY A 173 -24.56 15.30 4.40
N PHE A 174 -23.33 14.81 4.45
CA PHE A 174 -22.17 15.67 4.70
C PHE A 174 -21.77 16.40 3.40
N ASP A 175 -21.86 17.73 3.38
CA ASP A 175 -21.63 18.53 2.17
C ASP A 175 -20.16 18.56 1.73
N ASP A 176 -19.24 18.65 2.69
CA ASP A 176 -17.79 18.76 2.46
C ASP A 176 -16.99 17.79 3.35
N PRO A 177 -17.08 16.46 3.11
CA PRO A 177 -16.32 15.47 3.87
C PRO A 177 -14.82 15.66 3.67
N LYS A 178 -14.04 15.56 4.76
CA LYS A 178 -12.58 15.77 4.74
C LYS A 178 -11.80 14.55 5.20
N VAL A 179 -10.65 14.33 4.56
CA VAL A 179 -9.58 13.46 5.07
C VAL A 179 -8.36 14.32 5.36
N TYR A 180 -7.99 14.44 6.62
CA TYR A 180 -6.85 15.22 7.08
C TYR A 180 -5.59 14.35 7.18
N VAL A 181 -4.51 14.75 6.55
CA VAL A 181 -3.28 13.96 6.46
C VAL A 181 -2.15 14.60 7.27
N LEU A 182 -1.45 13.80 8.08
CA LEU A 182 -0.16 14.16 8.69
C LEU A 182 0.91 13.17 8.27
N GLU A 183 2.04 13.67 7.76
CA GLU A 183 3.19 12.86 7.33
C GLU A 183 4.27 12.77 8.41
N ILE A 184 4.60 11.55 8.82
CA ILE A 184 5.63 11.24 9.83
C ILE A 184 7.03 11.48 9.28
N GLY A 185 7.30 11.11 8.03
CA GLY A 185 8.63 11.08 7.44
C GLY A 185 9.46 9.86 7.89
N ALA A 186 8.79 8.75 8.22
CA ALA A 186 9.38 7.44 8.54
C ALA A 186 8.32 6.34 8.38
N TRP A 187 8.73 5.13 7.97
CA TRP A 187 7.88 3.95 7.90
C TRP A 187 7.49 3.41 9.29
N TYR A 188 8.42 3.49 10.26
CA TYR A 188 8.21 3.03 11.63
C TYR A 188 8.59 4.12 12.65
N ASN A 189 7.57 4.67 13.33
CA ASN A 189 7.70 5.60 14.45
C ASN A 189 6.41 5.60 15.31
N PRO A 190 6.24 4.63 16.22
CA PRO A 190 5.04 4.47 17.03
C PRO A 190 4.68 5.70 17.87
N ASP A 191 5.69 6.40 18.41
CA ASP A 191 5.48 7.60 19.24
C ASP A 191 4.88 8.74 18.43
N LYS A 192 5.42 9.00 17.23
CA LYS A 192 4.93 10.05 16.34
C LYS A 192 3.58 9.68 15.71
N ALA A 193 3.36 8.40 15.41
CA ALA A 193 2.06 7.89 14.95
C ALA A 193 0.95 8.17 15.98
N ARG A 194 1.22 7.87 17.26
CA ARG A 194 0.32 8.18 18.38
C ARG A 194 0.10 9.68 18.56
N GLU A 195 1.16 10.49 18.47
CA GLU A 195 1.04 11.95 18.53
C GLU A 195 0.11 12.47 17.41
N PHE A 196 0.29 12.00 16.19
CA PHE A 196 -0.47 12.45 15.02
C PHE A 196 -1.91 11.96 15.06
N ALA A 197 -2.17 10.73 15.51
CA ALA A 197 -3.52 10.26 15.80
C ALA A 197 -4.22 11.19 16.79
N ARG A 198 -3.57 11.55 17.90
CA ARG A 198 -4.09 12.54 18.86
C ARG A 198 -4.37 13.88 18.20
N VAL A 199 -3.46 14.42 17.38
CA VAL A 199 -3.66 15.72 16.70
C VAL A 199 -4.88 15.68 15.78
N LEU A 200 -5.03 14.63 14.97
CA LEU A 200 -6.17 14.46 14.07
C LEU A 200 -7.49 14.37 14.83
N ILE A 201 -7.52 13.63 15.94
CA ILE A 201 -8.72 13.47 16.77
C ILE A 201 -9.06 14.74 17.56
N GLU A 202 -8.08 15.40 18.18
CA GLU A 202 -8.32 16.51 19.11
C GLU A 202 -8.44 17.87 18.41
N ARG A 203 -7.70 18.10 17.33
CA ARG A 203 -7.67 19.41 16.64
C ARG A 203 -8.50 19.43 15.37
N TYR A 204 -8.54 18.31 14.66
CA TYR A 204 -9.27 18.20 13.39
C TYR A 204 -10.63 17.51 13.56
N ASP A 205 -10.95 17.01 14.75
CA ASP A 205 -12.22 16.36 15.06
C ASP A 205 -12.50 15.14 14.18
N CYS A 206 -11.44 14.39 13.88
CA CYS A 206 -11.55 13.14 13.13
C CYS A 206 -12.15 12.03 14.00
N ASP A 207 -13.11 11.28 13.47
CA ASP A 207 -13.75 10.13 14.13
C ASP A 207 -13.50 8.79 13.43
N ALA A 208 -12.69 8.80 12.38
CA ALA A 208 -12.09 7.62 11.77
C ALA A 208 -10.63 7.91 11.40
N LEU A 209 -9.72 6.93 11.59
CA LEU A 209 -8.30 7.04 11.26
C LEU A 209 -7.83 5.84 10.42
N ALA A 210 -7.21 6.11 9.28
CA ALA A 210 -6.39 5.16 8.55
C ALA A 210 -4.91 5.55 8.65
N PHE A 211 -3.98 4.67 8.29
CA PHE A 211 -2.56 4.94 8.38
C PHE A 211 -1.73 4.04 7.45
N THR A 212 -0.47 4.43 7.23
CA THR A 212 0.57 3.62 6.56
C THR A 212 1.85 3.49 7.36
N GLU A 213 1.83 3.87 8.64
CA GLU A 213 2.95 3.60 9.54
C GLU A 213 2.88 2.13 10.00
N ASP A 214 4.02 1.47 10.14
CA ASP A 214 4.10 0.01 10.22
C ASP A 214 3.71 -0.59 11.58
N SER A 215 3.20 0.20 12.53
CA SER A 215 2.90 -0.26 13.89
C SER A 215 1.40 -0.19 14.24
N PRO A 216 0.94 -0.95 15.26
CA PRO A 216 -0.43 -0.85 15.75
C PRO A 216 -0.70 0.42 16.60
N ALA A 217 0.23 1.38 16.67
CA ALA A 217 0.17 2.50 17.62
C ALA A 217 -1.07 3.40 17.45
N VAL A 218 -1.52 3.62 16.22
CA VAL A 218 -2.75 4.39 15.93
C VAL A 218 -3.98 3.69 16.51
N ILE A 219 -4.08 2.37 16.32
CA ILE A 219 -5.19 1.55 16.84
C ILE A 219 -5.16 1.51 18.37
N GLN A 220 -3.98 1.27 18.96
CA GLN A 220 -3.82 1.24 20.41
C GLN A 220 -4.22 2.59 21.04
N TYR A 221 -3.84 3.70 20.42
CA TYR A 221 -4.26 5.02 20.89
C TYR A 221 -5.78 5.20 20.86
N CYS A 222 -6.44 4.76 19.78
CA CYS A 222 -7.90 4.79 19.67
C CYS A 222 -8.56 3.89 20.74
N GLN A 223 -8.00 2.70 20.99
CA GLN A 223 -8.48 1.76 21.99
C GLN A 223 -8.38 2.34 23.41
N GLU A 224 -7.24 2.93 23.76
CA GLU A 224 -7.04 3.60 25.05
C GLU A 224 -8.01 4.78 25.22
N LEU A 225 -8.26 5.54 24.15
CA LEU A 225 -9.20 6.65 24.16
C LEU A 225 -10.65 6.17 24.39
N PHE A 226 -11.03 5.05 23.77
CA PHE A 226 -12.31 4.40 24.00
C PHE A 226 -12.45 3.91 25.45
N GLU A 227 -11.44 3.20 25.98
CA GLU A 227 -11.47 2.67 27.35
C GLU A 227 -11.47 3.76 28.41
N SER A 228 -10.68 4.82 28.23
CA SER A 228 -10.51 5.87 29.23
C SER A 228 -11.59 6.96 29.18
N LYS A 229 -12.17 7.24 28.00
CA LYS A 229 -13.10 8.36 27.80
C LYS A 229 -14.42 7.99 27.11
N GLY A 230 -14.58 6.74 26.66
CA GLY A 230 -15.74 6.32 25.86
C GLY A 230 -15.79 6.96 24.47
N LYS A 231 -14.71 7.61 24.01
CA LYS A 231 -14.65 8.25 22.69
C LYS A 231 -14.24 7.21 21.66
N LEU A 232 -15.22 6.72 20.90
CA LEU A 232 -15.02 5.84 19.77
C LEU A 232 -14.39 6.61 18.59
N VAL A 233 -13.29 6.08 18.08
CA VAL A 233 -12.67 6.50 16.81
C VAL A 233 -12.42 5.22 16.03
N TYR A 234 -13.03 5.10 14.85
CA TYR A 234 -12.86 3.91 14.02
C TYR A 234 -11.44 3.86 13.48
N ALA A 235 -10.79 2.70 13.54
CA ALA A 235 -9.45 2.50 13.00
C ALA A 235 -9.40 1.28 12.08
N PHE A 236 -8.40 1.23 11.20
CA PHE A 236 -8.26 0.17 10.19
C PHE A 236 -6.90 -0.50 10.29
N ALA A 237 -6.87 -1.83 10.35
CA ALA A 237 -5.63 -2.61 10.38
C ALA A 237 -4.81 -2.42 9.10
N HIS A 238 -3.49 -2.56 9.19
CA HIS A 238 -2.57 -2.33 8.07
C HIS A 238 -1.52 -3.45 7.97
N TYR A 239 -1.46 -4.09 6.80
CA TYR A 239 -0.66 -5.27 6.43
C TYR A 239 -0.98 -6.54 7.22
N SER A 240 -1.02 -6.47 8.54
CA SER A 240 -1.26 -7.59 9.44
C SER A 240 -2.57 -7.42 10.22
N PRO A 241 -3.18 -8.52 10.72
CA PRO A 241 -4.28 -8.46 11.66
C PRO A 241 -3.97 -7.58 12.88
N MET A 242 -4.83 -6.61 13.16
CA MET A 242 -4.66 -5.71 14.31
C MET A 242 -5.86 -5.68 15.26
N LEU A 243 -6.86 -6.56 15.06
CA LEU A 243 -8.06 -6.64 15.91
C LEU A 243 -7.72 -6.81 17.39
N SER A 244 -6.69 -7.58 17.75
CA SER A 244 -6.27 -7.79 19.13
C SER A 244 -5.76 -6.54 19.84
N TYR A 245 -5.25 -5.55 19.09
CA TYR A 245 -4.71 -4.30 19.65
C TYR A 245 -5.78 -3.24 19.88
N GLY A 246 -6.97 -3.42 19.29
CA GLY A 246 -8.07 -2.46 19.38
C GLY A 246 -9.43 -3.09 19.13
N ARG A 247 -9.81 -4.10 19.96
CA ARG A 247 -11.03 -4.88 19.76
C ARG A 247 -12.31 -4.04 19.67
N ASN A 248 -12.32 -2.87 20.30
CA ASN A 248 -13.48 -1.99 20.37
C ASN A 248 -13.45 -0.84 19.35
N VAL A 249 -12.38 -0.75 18.53
CA VAL A 249 -12.14 0.40 17.63
C VAL A 249 -11.73 -0.01 16.21
N THR A 250 -11.10 -1.18 16.05
CA THR A 250 -10.70 -1.70 14.74
C THR A 250 -11.94 -2.15 13.97
N LEU A 251 -12.30 -1.39 12.94
CA LEU A 251 -13.51 -1.63 12.13
C LEU A 251 -13.28 -2.71 11.07
N SER A 252 -12.17 -2.61 10.37
CA SER A 252 -11.72 -3.50 9.30
C SER A 252 -10.22 -3.25 9.07
N GLY A 253 -9.71 -3.40 7.85
CA GLY A 253 -8.31 -3.17 7.52
C GLY A 253 -7.92 -3.68 6.15
N GLN A 254 -6.66 -3.46 5.80
CA GLN A 254 -6.02 -3.94 4.59
C GLN A 254 -4.93 -4.94 4.96
N LEU A 255 -5.21 -6.23 4.76
CA LEU A 255 -4.31 -7.33 5.10
C LEU A 255 -3.61 -7.84 3.84
N VAL A 256 -2.41 -8.39 4.00
CA VAL A 256 -1.61 -8.92 2.89
C VAL A 256 -1.29 -10.40 3.09
N HIS A 257 -1.31 -11.12 1.97
CA HIS A 257 -0.94 -12.53 1.85
C HIS A 257 0.34 -12.64 0.99
N TRP A 258 1.47 -12.22 1.55
CA TRP A 258 2.75 -12.27 0.81
C TRP A 258 3.14 -13.68 0.39
N GLU A 259 2.71 -14.69 1.14
CA GLU A 259 2.91 -16.09 0.78
C GLU A 259 2.32 -16.45 -0.58
N VAL A 260 1.23 -15.81 -1.00
CA VAL A 260 0.59 -16.05 -2.30
C VAL A 260 1.53 -15.63 -3.43
N ILE A 261 2.16 -14.46 -3.30
CA ILE A 261 3.15 -13.96 -4.26
C ILE A 261 4.45 -14.77 -4.19
N TYR A 262 4.98 -15.02 -2.99
CA TYR A 262 6.22 -15.74 -2.80
C TYR A 262 6.16 -17.18 -3.30
N GLU A 263 5.07 -17.88 -3.01
CA GLU A 263 4.86 -19.25 -3.47
C GLU A 263 4.82 -19.31 -4.99
N ASP A 264 4.06 -18.43 -5.64
CA ASP A 264 3.97 -18.43 -7.10
C ASP A 264 5.33 -18.13 -7.77
N ILE A 265 6.08 -17.13 -7.26
CA ILE A 265 7.44 -16.83 -7.74
C ILE A 265 8.37 -18.04 -7.56
N LEU A 266 8.44 -18.59 -6.35
CA LEU A 266 9.37 -19.66 -6.00
C LEU A 266 9.05 -20.96 -6.76
N VAL A 267 7.77 -21.29 -6.93
CA VAL A 267 7.34 -22.44 -7.73
C VAL A 267 7.68 -22.25 -9.20
N LYS A 268 7.49 -21.05 -9.77
CA LYS A 268 7.90 -20.74 -11.16
C LYS A 268 9.41 -20.81 -11.34
N ILE A 269 10.21 -20.42 -10.34
CA ILE A 269 11.67 -20.58 -10.36
C ILE A 269 12.05 -22.07 -10.30
N HIS A 270 11.49 -22.81 -9.34
CA HIS A 270 11.78 -24.25 -9.16
C HIS A 270 11.45 -25.04 -10.43
N ASN A 271 10.34 -24.73 -11.10
CA ASN A 271 9.93 -25.40 -12.33
C ASN A 271 10.66 -24.91 -13.59
N GLY A 272 11.51 -23.89 -13.48
CA GLY A 272 12.30 -23.33 -14.59
C GLY A 272 11.53 -22.36 -15.51
N THR A 273 10.27 -22.04 -15.17
CA THR A 273 9.48 -21.00 -15.85
C THR A 273 10.16 -19.65 -15.72
N TYR A 274 10.62 -19.33 -14.51
CA TYR A 274 11.47 -18.18 -14.22
C TYR A 274 12.91 -18.63 -14.07
N ASN A 275 13.81 -17.89 -14.73
CA ASN A 275 15.25 -18.12 -14.70
C ASN A 275 15.98 -16.79 -14.77
N THR A 276 17.32 -16.82 -14.75
CA THR A 276 18.15 -15.61 -14.68
C THR A 276 18.19 -14.77 -15.96
N THR A 277 17.36 -15.07 -16.95
CA THR A 277 17.38 -14.39 -18.26
C THR A 277 16.03 -13.87 -18.73
N ASN A 278 14.95 -14.08 -17.96
CA ASN A 278 13.59 -13.77 -18.42
C ASN A 278 12.72 -13.00 -17.42
N LEU A 279 13.33 -12.24 -16.51
CA LEU A 279 12.61 -11.45 -15.48
C LEU A 279 12.44 -9.96 -15.82
N GLU A 280 13.05 -9.49 -16.91
CA GLU A 280 13.04 -8.06 -17.29
C GLU A 280 11.65 -7.47 -17.54
N ASN A 281 10.66 -8.33 -17.83
CA ASN A 281 9.24 -7.96 -18.02
C ASN A 281 8.33 -8.61 -16.98
N VAL A 282 8.89 -9.11 -15.88
CA VAL A 282 8.11 -9.76 -14.80
C VAL A 282 7.81 -8.75 -13.72
N ASP A 283 6.54 -8.43 -13.60
CA ASP A 283 6.00 -7.53 -12.59
C ASP A 283 4.75 -8.13 -11.97
N TYR A 284 4.72 -8.18 -10.65
CA TYR A 284 3.55 -8.58 -9.89
C TYR A 284 2.92 -7.33 -9.31
N TRP A 285 1.74 -6.98 -9.83
CA TRP A 285 0.84 -6.04 -9.20
C TRP A 285 -0.42 -6.80 -8.84
N TRP A 286 -0.43 -7.43 -7.68
CA TRP A 286 -1.51 -8.33 -7.30
C TRP A 286 -2.42 -7.67 -6.27
N MET A 287 -3.71 -7.80 -6.48
CA MET A 287 -4.77 -7.15 -5.71
C MET A 287 -5.70 -8.21 -5.12
N LEU A 288 -6.96 -7.83 -4.83
CA LEU A 288 -7.99 -8.76 -4.37
C LEU A 288 -8.17 -9.93 -5.36
N GLY A 289 -8.21 -9.64 -6.67
CA GLY A 289 -8.47 -10.63 -7.71
C GLY A 289 -7.48 -11.80 -7.77
N GLU A 290 -6.23 -11.55 -7.39
CA GLU A 290 -5.18 -12.56 -7.29
C GLU A 290 -5.07 -13.17 -5.88
N GLY A 291 -5.81 -12.64 -4.91
CA GLY A 291 -5.78 -13.08 -3.51
C GLY A 291 -4.56 -12.61 -2.72
N ALA A 292 -3.80 -11.63 -3.24
CA ALA A 292 -2.62 -11.10 -2.54
C ALA A 292 -2.98 -10.18 -1.37
N VAL A 293 -4.20 -9.65 -1.34
CA VAL A 293 -4.70 -8.81 -0.25
C VAL A 293 -6.09 -9.25 0.19
N GLU A 294 -6.43 -8.95 1.43
CA GLU A 294 -7.72 -9.31 2.04
C GLU A 294 -8.27 -8.13 2.84
N LEU A 295 -9.57 -7.84 2.67
CA LEU A 295 -10.28 -6.91 3.55
C LEU A 295 -10.40 -7.57 4.93
N GLY A 296 -9.95 -6.93 6.01
CA GLY A 296 -10.18 -7.49 7.33
C GLY A 296 -9.59 -6.75 8.52
N ALA A 297 -10.31 -6.83 9.64
CA ALA A 297 -9.76 -6.50 10.96
C ALA A 297 -8.81 -7.62 11.47
N ASP A 298 -9.10 -8.84 11.04
CA ASP A 298 -8.33 -10.07 11.22
C ASP A 298 -8.50 -10.94 9.97
N PHE A 299 -7.65 -11.94 9.76
CA PHE A 299 -7.79 -12.88 8.65
C PHE A 299 -9.12 -13.64 8.76
N GLY A 300 -9.88 -13.68 7.67
CA GLY A 300 -11.24 -14.23 7.63
C GLY A 300 -12.29 -13.38 8.35
N VAL A 301 -11.95 -12.16 8.80
CA VAL A 301 -12.86 -11.25 9.51
C VAL A 301 -12.92 -9.91 8.75
N PRO A 302 -13.69 -9.82 7.64
CA PRO A 302 -13.74 -8.62 6.80
C PRO A 302 -14.15 -7.37 7.54
N ILE A 303 -15.12 -7.49 8.44
CA ILE A 303 -15.61 -6.41 9.30
C ILE A 303 -15.63 -6.96 10.71
N ASN A 304 -15.16 -6.18 11.68
CA ASN A 304 -15.26 -6.55 13.09
C ASN A 304 -16.75 -6.71 13.47
N PRO A 305 -17.18 -7.89 13.96
CA PRO A 305 -18.59 -8.20 14.20
C PRO A 305 -19.36 -7.17 15.02
N ILE A 306 -18.69 -6.43 15.93
CA ILE A 306 -19.35 -5.44 16.79
C ILE A 306 -19.89 -4.23 16.01
N PHE A 307 -19.42 -3.99 14.78
CA PHE A 307 -19.83 -2.85 13.95
C PHE A 307 -20.71 -3.24 12.77
N GLU A 308 -21.00 -4.53 12.58
CA GLU A 308 -21.83 -4.95 11.44
C GLU A 308 -23.24 -4.35 11.50
N ASP A 309 -23.85 -4.35 12.69
CA ASP A 309 -25.20 -3.81 12.86
C ASP A 309 -25.22 -2.29 12.64
N ASP A 310 -24.16 -1.57 13.04
CA ASP A 310 -24.03 -0.14 12.76
C ASP A 310 -23.99 0.14 11.25
N LEU A 311 -23.27 -0.67 10.48
CA LEU A 311 -23.23 -0.56 9.02
C LEU A 311 -24.53 -1.01 8.35
N LYS A 312 -25.19 -2.05 8.87
CA LYS A 312 -26.49 -2.52 8.37
C LYS A 312 -27.61 -1.48 8.57
N ASN A 313 -27.49 -0.65 9.61
CA ASN A 313 -28.45 0.41 9.92
C ASN A 313 -28.28 1.70 9.10
N VAL A 314 -27.19 1.84 8.34
CA VAL A 314 -26.95 2.99 7.48
C VAL A 314 -27.35 2.64 6.04
N MET A 315 -28.36 3.31 5.49
CA MET A 315 -28.79 3.12 4.11
C MET A 315 -28.11 4.13 3.17
N VAL A 316 -27.61 3.65 2.03
CA VAL A 316 -26.93 4.44 1.00
C VAL A 316 -27.37 4.00 -0.39
N GLU A 317 -27.34 4.90 -1.36
CA GLU A 317 -27.58 4.57 -2.76
C GLU A 317 -26.29 3.99 -3.37
N ASP A 318 -26.38 2.79 -3.91
CA ASP A 318 -25.32 2.18 -4.69
C ASP A 318 -25.25 2.83 -6.07
N LYS A 319 -24.22 3.66 -6.29
CA LYS A 319 -24.06 4.40 -7.55
C LYS A 319 -23.95 3.54 -8.81
N LEU A 320 -23.60 2.25 -8.70
CA LEU A 320 -23.52 1.37 -9.85
C LEU A 320 -24.89 0.84 -10.27
N THR A 321 -25.78 0.60 -9.31
CA THR A 321 -27.07 -0.07 -9.54
C THR A 321 -28.27 0.87 -9.38
N GLY A 322 -28.11 2.00 -8.70
CA GLY A 322 -29.18 2.91 -8.27
C GLY A 322 -30.01 2.36 -7.09
N GLU A 323 -29.67 1.19 -6.56
CA GLU A 323 -30.41 0.58 -5.45
C GLU A 323 -30.04 1.22 -4.11
N THR A 324 -31.03 1.41 -3.23
CA THR A 324 -30.76 1.76 -1.84
C THR A 324 -30.48 0.49 -1.04
N VAL A 325 -29.25 0.36 -0.54
CA VAL A 325 -28.78 -0.79 0.23
C VAL A 325 -28.15 -0.34 1.55
N SER A 326 -27.93 -1.26 2.48
CA SER A 326 -27.16 -0.92 3.67
C SER A 326 -25.69 -0.66 3.30
N ALA A 327 -24.97 0.11 4.13
CA ALA A 327 -23.54 0.34 3.93
C ALA A 327 -22.75 -0.98 4.01
N TYR A 328 -23.18 -1.92 4.86
CA TYR A 328 -22.63 -3.28 4.91
C TYR A 328 -22.75 -3.98 3.54
N GLU A 329 -23.96 -4.00 2.98
CA GLU A 329 -24.23 -4.62 1.69
C GLU A 329 -23.44 -3.93 0.56
N LEU A 330 -23.34 -2.60 0.57
CA LEU A 330 -22.53 -1.85 -0.40
C LEU A 330 -21.07 -2.30 -0.36
N VAL A 331 -20.47 -2.39 0.84
CA VAL A 331 -19.08 -2.82 1.03
C VAL A 331 -18.89 -4.24 0.49
N MET A 332 -19.78 -5.17 0.81
CA MET A 332 -19.68 -6.55 0.33
C MET A 332 -19.88 -6.67 -1.19
N ARG A 333 -20.79 -5.91 -1.78
CA ARG A 333 -20.96 -5.83 -3.24
C ARG A 333 -19.70 -5.32 -3.93
N ARG A 334 -19.09 -4.26 -3.39
CA ARG A 334 -17.85 -3.67 -3.93
C ARG A 334 -16.67 -4.61 -3.76
N LEU A 335 -16.55 -5.29 -2.62
CA LEU A 335 -15.55 -6.34 -2.40
C LEU A 335 -15.68 -7.44 -3.45
N ASN A 336 -16.89 -7.96 -3.68
CA ASN A 336 -17.13 -9.00 -4.69
C ASN A 336 -16.86 -8.52 -6.13
N ALA A 337 -17.16 -7.26 -6.44
CA ALA A 337 -16.91 -6.68 -7.75
C ALA A 337 -15.40 -6.47 -8.02
N MET A 338 -14.62 -6.18 -6.98
CA MET A 338 -13.17 -6.01 -7.04
C MET A 338 -12.38 -7.32 -6.94
N ASN A 339 -12.94 -8.35 -6.30
CA ASN A 339 -12.31 -9.66 -6.11
C ASN A 339 -12.38 -10.54 -7.37
N LYS A 340 -11.83 -10.03 -8.47
CA LYS A 340 -11.74 -10.65 -9.79
C LYS A 340 -10.45 -10.18 -10.46
N THR A 341 -9.81 -11.02 -11.25
CA THR A 341 -8.62 -10.63 -12.05
C THR A 341 -8.95 -9.53 -13.07
N GLU A 342 -10.22 -9.47 -13.50
CA GLU A 342 -10.79 -8.34 -14.23
C GLU A 342 -11.93 -7.73 -13.38
N PRO A 343 -11.62 -6.70 -12.56
CA PRO A 343 -12.61 -6.08 -11.68
C PRO A 343 -13.78 -5.43 -12.43
N GLU A 344 -15.00 -5.64 -11.92
CA GLU A 344 -16.22 -4.97 -12.42
C GLU A 344 -16.37 -3.55 -11.88
N PHE A 345 -15.68 -3.26 -10.78
CA PHE A 345 -15.63 -1.94 -10.17
C PHE A 345 -14.20 -1.57 -9.83
N GLU A 346 -13.84 -0.32 -10.09
CA GLU A 346 -12.52 0.22 -9.76
C GLU A 346 -12.63 1.60 -9.13
N PRO A 347 -12.08 1.81 -7.91
CA PRO A 347 -12.14 3.09 -7.21
C PRO A 347 -11.67 4.29 -8.03
N PHE A 348 -10.65 4.10 -8.86
CA PHE A 348 -10.08 5.16 -9.70
C PHE A 348 -10.74 5.25 -11.08
N THR A 349 -12.07 5.19 -11.10
CA THR A 349 -12.89 5.46 -12.28
C THR A 349 -13.49 6.85 -12.17
N GLY A 350 -13.33 7.67 -13.21
CA GLY A 350 -13.81 9.05 -13.22
C GLY A 350 -15.33 9.17 -13.20
N PRO A 351 -15.85 10.33 -12.75
CA PRO A 351 -15.15 11.60 -12.71
C PRO A 351 -14.41 11.80 -11.37
N ILE A 352 -13.11 12.09 -11.43
CA ILE A 352 -12.30 12.35 -10.23
C ILE A 352 -11.65 13.72 -10.35
N TYR A 353 -11.87 14.52 -9.32
CA TYR A 353 -11.30 15.86 -9.18
C TYR A 353 -10.18 15.84 -8.15
N ALA A 354 -9.12 16.59 -8.41
CA ALA A 354 -8.10 16.91 -7.42
C ALA A 354 -8.63 17.88 -6.35
N ASN A 355 -7.92 18.01 -5.24
CA ASN A 355 -8.26 18.91 -4.14
C ASN A 355 -8.31 20.40 -4.51
N ASN A 356 -7.64 20.79 -5.59
CA ASN A 356 -7.72 22.14 -6.17
C ASN A 356 -8.90 22.33 -7.15
N GLY A 357 -9.75 21.31 -7.34
CA GLY A 357 -10.91 21.35 -8.22
C GLY A 357 -10.62 21.00 -9.68
N THR A 358 -9.36 20.69 -10.05
CA THR A 358 -9.02 20.24 -11.40
C THR A 358 -9.60 18.85 -11.66
N LEU A 359 -10.29 18.68 -12.79
CA LEU A 359 -10.74 17.36 -13.25
C LEU A 359 -9.52 16.56 -13.73
N MET A 360 -9.21 15.47 -13.02
CA MET A 360 -8.04 14.62 -13.29
C MET A 360 -8.42 13.39 -14.12
N VAL A 361 -9.59 12.82 -13.87
CA VAL A 361 -10.08 11.61 -14.55
C VAL A 361 -11.48 11.89 -15.08
N GLN A 362 -11.69 11.73 -16.39
CA GLN A 362 -12.98 11.95 -17.04
C GLN A 362 -14.00 10.87 -16.67
N GLU A 363 -15.29 11.19 -16.74
CA GLU A 363 -16.39 10.23 -16.55
C GLU A 363 -16.16 8.92 -17.31
N GLY A 364 -16.25 7.79 -16.62
CA GLY A 364 -16.10 6.46 -17.22
C GLY A 364 -14.67 6.05 -17.60
N VAL A 365 -13.67 6.91 -17.41
CA VAL A 365 -12.25 6.56 -17.62
C VAL A 365 -11.70 5.92 -16.36
N LYS A 366 -11.15 4.71 -16.49
CA LYS A 366 -10.41 3.99 -15.45
C LYS A 366 -8.92 4.31 -15.56
N LEU A 367 -8.28 4.69 -14.46
CA LEU A 367 -6.82 4.82 -14.42
C LEU A 367 -6.14 3.46 -14.50
N GLY A 368 -5.10 3.37 -15.33
CA GLY A 368 -4.27 2.18 -15.48
C GLY A 368 -3.12 2.10 -14.48
N HIS A 369 -2.37 0.99 -14.53
CA HIS A 369 -1.21 0.73 -13.67
C HIS A 369 -0.21 1.89 -13.62
N ASP A 370 0.29 2.37 -14.77
CA ASP A 370 1.34 3.40 -14.82
C ASP A 370 0.90 4.74 -14.22
N GLU A 371 -0.37 5.12 -14.45
CA GLU A 371 -0.96 6.36 -13.94
C GLU A 371 -1.12 6.30 -12.42
N LEU A 372 -1.49 5.13 -11.90
CA LEU A 372 -1.57 4.86 -10.47
C LEU A 372 -0.16 4.83 -9.85
N TRP A 373 0.79 4.14 -10.46
CA TRP A 373 2.14 3.97 -9.91
C TRP A 373 2.91 5.30 -9.79
N THR A 374 2.53 6.30 -10.58
CA THR A 374 3.15 7.64 -10.58
C THR A 374 2.28 8.73 -9.94
N MET A 375 1.19 8.36 -9.27
CA MET A 375 0.23 9.31 -8.68
C MET A 375 0.87 10.25 -7.65
N GLN A 376 0.80 11.56 -7.90
CA GLN A 376 1.42 12.60 -7.06
C GLN A 376 0.48 13.81 -6.85
N TRP A 377 -0.82 13.55 -6.79
CA TRP A 377 -1.85 14.55 -6.56
C TRP A 377 -2.90 13.98 -5.62
N PHE A 378 -3.59 14.84 -4.88
CA PHE A 378 -4.62 14.41 -3.95
C PHE A 378 -6.02 14.67 -4.50
N VAL A 379 -6.95 13.74 -4.26
CA VAL A 379 -8.36 13.87 -4.64
C VAL A 379 -9.08 14.93 -3.81
N GLN A 380 -10.21 15.41 -4.32
CA GLN A 380 -11.09 16.34 -3.61
C GLN A 380 -11.47 15.82 -2.22
N GLY A 381 -11.30 16.68 -1.20
CA GLY A 381 -11.58 16.36 0.20
C GLY A 381 -10.33 16.00 1.02
N VAL A 382 -9.19 15.76 0.38
CA VAL A 382 -7.92 15.52 1.07
C VAL A 382 -7.20 16.84 1.38
N GLU A 383 -6.86 17.04 2.64
CA GLU A 383 -6.18 18.24 3.13
C GLU A 383 -4.98 17.90 4.03
N MET A 384 -3.84 18.57 3.82
CA MET A 384 -2.70 18.44 4.72
C MET A 384 -2.97 19.16 6.04
N ALA A 385 -2.96 18.40 7.13
CA ALA A 385 -3.05 18.92 8.48
C ALA A 385 -1.71 19.52 8.94
N LYS A 386 -1.78 20.32 10.00
CA LYS A 386 -0.63 21.00 10.61
C LYS A 386 -0.46 20.50 12.05
N ALA A 387 0.63 19.80 12.31
CA ALA A 387 1.13 19.62 13.66
C ALA A 387 1.62 20.99 14.16
N ALA A 388 0.91 21.64 15.09
CA ALA A 388 1.23 23.00 15.55
C ALA A 388 2.72 23.18 15.92
N GLY A 389 3.30 24.31 15.49
CA GLY A 389 4.70 24.69 15.75
C GLY A 389 5.26 25.87 14.94
N ILE A 390 4.54 26.45 13.96
CA ILE A 390 5.06 27.58 13.16
C ILE A 390 4.06 28.76 13.20
N PRO A 391 4.41 29.91 13.79
CA PRO A 391 3.61 31.14 13.73
C PRO A 391 3.46 31.67 12.30
N ILE A 392 2.25 32.13 11.97
CA ILE A 392 1.84 32.67 10.66
C ILE A 392 2.80 33.75 10.12
N TRP A 393 3.46 34.52 10.99
CA TRP A 393 4.35 35.63 10.64
C TRP A 393 5.71 35.21 10.06
N VAL A 394 6.14 33.96 10.26
CA VAL A 394 7.44 33.47 9.76
C VAL A 394 7.37 33.12 8.26
N ILE A 395 6.19 32.78 7.74
CA ILE A 395 6.00 32.37 6.34
C ILE A 395 6.02 33.57 5.37
N GLY A 396 5.68 34.77 5.85
CA GLY A 396 5.81 35.99 5.04
C GLY A 396 7.23 36.25 4.54
N ALA A 397 8.25 35.78 5.28
CA ALA A 397 9.65 35.90 4.87
C ALA A 397 10.07 34.84 3.82
N ILE A 398 9.54 33.61 3.89
CA ILE A 398 9.91 32.52 2.97
C ILE A 398 9.22 32.67 1.62
N ALA A 399 7.93 33.06 1.60
CA ALA A 399 7.22 33.35 0.35
C ALA A 399 7.86 34.54 -0.40
N GLY A 400 8.33 35.56 0.33
CA GLY A 400 9.07 36.68 -0.23
C GLY A 400 10.40 36.28 -0.86
N VAL A 401 11.16 35.38 -0.22
CA VAL A 401 12.46 34.91 -0.75
C VAL A 401 12.27 34.03 -1.99
N VAL A 402 11.27 33.14 -2.02
CA VAL A 402 10.99 32.29 -3.20
C VAL A 402 10.55 33.12 -4.40
N ILE A 403 9.68 34.12 -4.20
CA ILE A 403 9.25 35.03 -5.29
C ILE A 403 10.43 35.84 -5.84
N VAL A 404 11.31 36.36 -4.96
CA VAL A 404 12.49 37.13 -5.40
C VAL A 404 13.47 36.26 -6.19
N VAL A 405 13.71 35.01 -5.77
CA VAL A 405 14.61 34.08 -6.50
C VAL A 405 14.06 33.73 -7.88
N VAL A 406 12.76 33.48 -8.01
CA VAL A 406 12.11 33.17 -9.29
C VAL A 406 12.16 34.38 -10.24
N VAL A 407 11.90 35.59 -9.74
CA VAL A 407 11.96 36.81 -10.56
C VAL A 407 13.38 37.11 -11.05
N VAL A 408 14.40 36.95 -10.20
CA VAL A 408 15.81 37.16 -10.58
C VAL A 408 16.27 36.12 -11.60
N TYR A 409 15.87 34.85 -11.45
CA TYR A 409 16.18 33.79 -12.40
C TYR A 409 15.59 34.07 -13.79
N PHE A 410 14.31 34.44 -13.87
CA PHE A 410 13.67 34.77 -15.15
C PHE A 410 14.26 36.03 -15.81
N ALA A 411 14.65 37.04 -15.02
CA ALA A 411 15.32 38.23 -15.53
C ALA A 411 16.72 37.93 -16.11
N MET A 412 17.46 36.99 -15.50
CA MET A 412 18.77 36.57 -16.00
C MET A 412 18.68 35.72 -17.28
N VAL A 413 17.69 34.82 -17.37
CA VAL A 413 17.48 33.97 -18.56
C VAL A 413 17.07 34.81 -19.78
N LYS A 414 16.30 35.89 -19.58
CA LYS A 414 15.89 36.80 -20.68
C LYS A 414 17.01 37.69 -21.21
N ARG A 415 18.12 37.86 -20.50
CA ARG A 415 19.31 38.63 -20.96
C ARG A 415 20.33 37.79 -21.73
N LYS A 416 20.15 36.46 -21.78
CA LYS A 416 21.04 35.51 -22.48
C LYS A 416 20.46 34.94 -23.78
N LYS A 417 19.31 35.43 -24.23
CA LYS A 417 18.78 35.28 -25.59
C LYS A 417 18.72 36.68 -26.20
#